data_AF-A0A931GAL0-F1
#
_entry.id   AF-A0A931GAL0-F1
#
_cell.length_a   1.000
_cell.length_b   1.000
_cell.length_c   1.000
_cell.angle_alpha   90.00
_cell.angle_beta   90.00
_cell.angle_gamma   90.00
#
_symmetry.space_group_name_H-M   'P 1'
#
loop_
_entity.id
_entity.type
_entity.pdbx_description
1 polymer ?
#
loop_
_entity_poly.entity_id
_entity_poly.type
_entity_poly.pdbx_seq_one_letter_code
_entity_poly.pdbx_strand_id
1 'polypeptide(L)'
;DILQLAGSTHVFQFTRMLGQALSRRVLGVNMQANIVGRFDDLLIAEVPAMRTWLQGKTMAESRLREKCGVTAVGIWEQGMFQIPTADTRIRETTVLVLAGTRAQLEQFDRSIIRETDKSGAVSDGPVVVLGGGRVGQAVANALDLRGIDYRVVEKKPGISEKFDHFIHGSAGDRSILIQAGIDHAPSIIITTHDDSLNIYLTIYCRRLRPDVQIISRASLDRNINTLHRAGANLVMSFSSLLTTTIMNLIHPQKVLMLSEGLNVFRMELSPRLENQVLRDVKIRGKTGCSVVAVKKGEDLIINPDPAIVLEKKDELVLIGTASAEKLFMEKYPAATEPE
;
A
#
# COMPACT_ATOMS: atom_id res chain seq x y z
N ASP A 1 21.87 -7.69 -15.64
CA ASP A 1 23.25 -7.92 -16.12
C ASP A 1 23.36 -7.74 -17.62
N ILE A 2 22.82 -8.63 -18.48
CA ILE A 2 22.92 -8.48 -19.95
C ILE A 2 22.47 -7.09 -20.46
N LEU A 3 21.30 -6.62 -20.02
CA LEU A 3 20.79 -5.31 -20.46
C LEU A 3 21.63 -4.12 -19.95
N GLN A 4 22.25 -4.24 -18.77
CA GLN A 4 23.16 -3.22 -18.23
C GLN A 4 24.49 -3.22 -18.99
N LEU A 5 25.04 -4.41 -19.28
CA LEU A 5 26.22 -4.57 -20.13
C LEU A 5 25.98 -4.06 -21.56
N ALA A 6 24.74 -4.14 -22.05
CA ALA A 6 24.32 -3.56 -23.33
C ALA A 6 24.13 -2.02 -23.29
N GLY A 7 24.39 -1.36 -22.15
CA GLY A 7 24.35 0.10 -22.01
C GLY A 7 23.10 0.67 -21.35
N SER A 8 22.19 -0.17 -20.83
CA SER A 8 21.01 0.34 -20.11
C SER A 8 21.40 0.90 -18.74
N THR A 9 21.16 2.20 -18.50
CA THR A 9 21.41 2.83 -17.19
C THR A 9 20.48 2.30 -16.11
N HIS A 10 19.24 1.93 -16.48
CA HIS A 10 18.23 1.40 -15.57
C HIS A 10 17.55 0.19 -16.20
N VAL A 11 17.34 -0.88 -15.41
CA VAL A 11 16.67 -2.10 -15.85
C VAL A 11 15.63 -2.49 -14.81
N PHE A 12 14.38 -2.63 -15.24
CA PHE A 12 13.25 -2.92 -14.36
C PHE A 12 12.68 -4.32 -14.60
N GLN A 13 12.39 -5.03 -13.50
CA GLN A 13 11.70 -6.32 -13.53
C GLN A 13 10.28 -6.15 -12.98
N PHE A 14 9.40 -5.52 -13.75
CA PHE A 14 8.09 -5.10 -13.26
C PHE A 14 7.18 -6.25 -12.79
N THR A 15 7.25 -7.43 -13.41
CA THR A 15 6.50 -8.60 -12.92
C THR A 15 6.99 -9.06 -11.56
N ARG A 16 8.31 -8.97 -11.31
CA ARG A 16 8.92 -9.27 -10.01
C ARG A 16 8.51 -8.23 -8.97
N MET A 17 8.54 -6.95 -9.33
CA MET A 17 8.09 -5.86 -8.46
C MET A 17 6.63 -6.01 -8.09
N LEU A 18 5.75 -6.33 -9.06
CA LEU A 18 4.33 -6.57 -8.79
C LEU A 18 4.13 -7.79 -7.86
N GLY A 19 4.82 -8.90 -8.11
CA GLY A 19 4.71 -10.09 -7.24
C GLY A 19 5.17 -9.81 -5.81
N GLN A 20 6.27 -9.07 -5.64
CA GLN A 20 6.71 -8.59 -4.34
C GLN A 20 5.64 -7.70 -3.69
N ALA A 21 5.10 -6.72 -4.40
CA ALA A 21 4.08 -5.82 -3.88
C ALA A 21 2.80 -6.56 -3.44
N LEU A 22 2.35 -7.56 -4.20
CA LEU A 22 1.22 -8.41 -3.83
C LEU A 22 1.53 -9.24 -2.57
N SER A 23 2.69 -9.91 -2.52
CA SER A 23 3.08 -10.74 -1.38
C SER A 23 3.16 -9.97 -0.05
N ARG A 24 3.56 -8.68 -0.09
CA ARG A 24 3.70 -7.84 1.10
C ARG A 24 2.38 -7.54 1.80
N ARG A 25 1.24 -7.68 1.12
CA ARG A 25 -0.09 -7.35 1.67
C ARG A 25 -0.90 -8.56 2.16
N VAL A 26 -0.28 -9.75 2.15
CA VAL A 26 -0.87 -11.00 2.64
C VAL A 26 -0.98 -10.99 4.17
N LEU A 27 -2.11 -11.46 4.69
CA LEU A 27 -2.32 -11.71 6.12
C LEU A 27 -1.56 -12.98 6.55
N GLY A 28 -0.96 -12.97 7.75
CA GLY A 28 -0.22 -14.13 8.28
C GLY A 28 0.71 -13.76 9.44
N VAL A 29 1.60 -14.71 9.81
CA VAL A 29 2.43 -14.73 11.03
C VAL A 29 3.28 -13.47 11.28
N ASN A 30 3.52 -12.65 10.25
CA ASN A 30 4.24 -11.38 10.36
C ASN A 30 3.53 -10.28 9.56
N MET A 31 2.39 -9.79 10.06
CA MET A 31 1.74 -8.59 9.53
C MET A 31 2.58 -7.36 9.92
N GLN A 32 3.45 -6.94 9.01
CA GLN A 32 4.32 -5.78 9.18
C GLN A 32 3.88 -4.64 8.26
N ALA A 33 4.02 -3.41 8.73
CA ALA A 33 3.77 -2.23 7.93
C ALA A 33 4.71 -2.20 6.72
N ASN A 34 4.13 -2.17 5.51
CA ASN A 34 4.91 -2.20 4.29
C ASN A 34 5.44 -0.81 3.96
N ILE A 35 6.71 -0.55 4.22
CA ILE A 35 7.34 0.73 3.89
C ILE A 35 7.33 0.93 2.36
N VAL A 36 6.65 1.99 1.94
CA VAL A 36 6.49 2.40 0.54
C VAL A 36 7.33 3.63 0.20
N GLY A 37 7.81 4.36 1.20
CA GLY A 37 9.02 5.14 1.04
C GLY A 37 9.48 5.87 2.29
N ARG A 38 10.53 6.67 2.10
CA ARG A 38 11.36 7.20 3.17
C ARG A 38 11.81 8.62 2.85
N PHE A 39 11.74 9.48 3.86
CA PHE A 39 12.20 10.87 3.86
C PHE A 39 12.97 11.12 5.15
N ASP A 40 14.29 10.99 5.10
CA ASP A 40 15.15 10.94 6.29
C ASP A 40 14.66 9.87 7.29
N ASP A 41 14.13 10.28 8.44
CA ASP A 41 13.56 9.37 9.46
C ASP A 41 12.05 9.15 9.33
N LEU A 42 11.37 9.90 8.47
CA LEU A 42 9.97 9.69 8.16
C LEU A 42 9.84 8.49 7.22
N LEU A 43 9.03 7.52 7.65
CA LEU A 43 8.63 6.38 6.85
C LEU A 43 7.16 6.49 6.52
N ILE A 44 6.82 6.21 5.27
CA ILE A 44 5.44 6.00 4.84
C ILE A 44 5.24 4.51 4.62
N ALA A 45 4.21 3.96 5.23
CA ALA A 45 3.91 2.54 5.16
C ALA A 45 2.44 2.28 4.85
N GLU A 46 2.16 1.17 4.18
CA GLU A 46 0.80 0.70 3.92
C GLU A 46 0.45 -0.49 4.80
N VAL A 47 -0.79 -0.49 5.31
CA VAL A 47 -1.29 -1.55 6.19
C VAL A 47 -2.74 -1.91 5.84
N PRO A 48 -3.06 -3.20 5.56
CA PRO A 48 -4.44 -3.63 5.46
C PRO A 48 -5.16 -3.51 6.81
N ALA A 49 -6.38 -3.00 6.82
CA ALA A 49 -7.18 -2.94 8.05
C ALA A 49 -7.77 -4.32 8.43
N MET A 50 -7.97 -5.20 7.46
CA MET A 50 -8.55 -6.53 7.65
C MET A 50 -7.79 -7.33 8.72
N ARG A 51 -8.53 -7.94 9.66
CA ARG A 51 -7.97 -8.72 10.78
C ARG A 51 -6.98 -7.96 11.67
N THR A 52 -7.12 -6.63 11.73
CA THR A 52 -6.45 -5.79 12.73
C THR A 52 -7.47 -5.24 13.73
N TRP A 53 -6.98 -4.76 14.87
CA TRP A 53 -7.82 -4.07 15.86
C TRP A 53 -8.42 -2.74 15.37
N LEU A 54 -8.05 -2.27 14.17
CA LEU A 54 -8.61 -1.08 13.52
C LEU A 54 -9.95 -1.38 12.83
N GLN A 55 -10.18 -2.62 12.40
CA GLN A 55 -11.34 -2.99 11.61
C GLN A 55 -12.65 -2.64 12.35
N GLY A 56 -13.55 -1.96 11.64
CA GLY A 56 -14.89 -1.60 12.10
C GLY A 56 -14.97 -0.29 12.90
N LYS A 57 -13.83 0.26 13.34
CA LYS A 57 -13.74 1.52 14.09
C LYS A 57 -13.70 2.72 13.15
N THR A 58 -14.03 3.89 13.67
CA THR A 58 -13.67 5.17 13.05
C THR A 58 -12.21 5.54 13.32
N MET A 59 -11.67 6.49 12.57
CA MET A 59 -10.32 7.00 12.79
C MET A 59 -10.14 7.56 14.21
N ALA A 60 -11.13 8.27 14.75
CA ALA A 60 -11.10 8.78 16.12
C ALA A 60 -11.11 7.64 17.15
N GLU A 61 -12.00 6.66 16.99
CA GLU A 61 -12.09 5.49 17.89
C GLU A 61 -10.83 4.62 17.86
N SER A 62 -10.12 4.60 16.73
CA SER A 62 -8.86 3.86 16.61
C SER A 62 -7.81 4.36 17.62
N ARG A 63 -7.79 5.66 17.92
CA ARG A 63 -6.75 6.31 18.74
C ARG A 63 -5.33 5.95 18.25
N LEU A 64 -5.14 5.83 16.94
CA LEU A 64 -3.91 5.37 16.29
C LEU A 64 -2.68 6.17 16.76
N ARG A 65 -2.80 7.50 16.76
CA ARG A 65 -1.73 8.43 17.19
C ARG A 65 -1.38 8.26 18.67
N GLU A 66 -2.38 8.11 19.54
CA GLU A 66 -2.15 7.93 20.99
C GLU A 66 -1.51 6.57 21.30
N LYS A 67 -1.94 5.50 20.61
CA LYS A 67 -1.46 4.15 20.86
C LYS A 67 -0.08 3.85 20.30
N CYS A 68 0.23 4.39 19.12
CA CYS A 68 1.41 4.00 18.34
C CYS A 68 2.27 5.19 17.86
N GLY A 69 1.82 6.43 18.02
CA GLY A 69 2.53 7.62 17.52
C GLY A 69 2.46 7.84 16.01
N VAL A 70 1.93 6.88 15.24
CA VAL A 70 1.77 6.98 13.79
C VAL A 70 0.52 7.78 13.42
N THR A 71 0.57 8.46 12.27
CA THR A 71 -0.58 9.18 11.70
C THR A 71 -1.07 8.48 10.45
N ALA A 72 -2.37 8.27 10.34
CA ALA A 72 -2.98 7.88 9.08
C ALA A 72 -3.13 9.11 8.19
N VAL A 73 -2.28 9.18 7.17
CA VAL A 73 -2.20 10.31 6.25
C VAL A 73 -3.11 10.17 5.04
N GLY A 74 -3.62 8.96 4.85
CA GLY A 74 -4.52 8.60 3.77
C GLY A 74 -5.06 7.21 4.00
N ILE A 75 -6.16 6.87 3.32
CA ILE A 75 -6.62 5.50 3.21
C ILE A 75 -7.03 5.22 1.77
N TRP A 76 -6.82 3.99 1.31
CA TRP A 76 -7.49 3.48 0.12
C TRP A 76 -8.69 2.66 0.54
N GLU A 77 -9.83 2.97 -0.05
CA GLU A 77 -11.07 2.24 0.13
C GLU A 77 -11.59 1.85 -1.26
N GLN A 78 -11.65 0.54 -1.54
CA GLN A 78 -12.10 0.01 -2.83
C GLN A 78 -11.37 0.64 -4.05
N GLY A 79 -10.06 0.87 -3.94
CA GLY A 79 -9.24 1.44 -5.02
C GLY A 79 -9.34 2.97 -5.15
N MET A 80 -10.08 3.64 -4.25
CA MET A 80 -10.14 5.09 -4.19
C MET A 80 -9.35 5.61 -3.00
N PHE A 81 -8.38 6.46 -3.30
CA PHE A 81 -7.66 7.20 -2.27
C PHE A 81 -8.57 8.27 -1.66
N GLN A 82 -8.59 8.35 -0.34
CA GLN A 82 -9.29 9.40 0.40
C GLN A 82 -8.50 9.82 1.63
N ILE A 83 -8.65 11.08 2.01
CA ILE A 83 -7.99 11.62 3.19
C ILE A 83 -8.92 11.45 4.40
N PRO A 84 -8.54 10.62 5.39
CA PRO A 84 -9.45 10.23 6.45
C PRO A 84 -9.82 11.39 7.39
N THR A 85 -11.11 11.59 7.65
CA THR A 85 -11.64 12.43 8.76
C THR A 85 -11.73 11.63 10.05
N ALA A 86 -12.00 12.29 11.18
CA ALA A 86 -12.19 11.64 12.47
C ALA A 86 -13.29 10.54 12.43
N ASP A 87 -14.36 10.82 11.69
CA ASP A 87 -15.57 9.98 11.55
C ASP A 87 -15.45 8.97 10.40
N THR A 88 -14.36 9.01 9.64
CA THR A 88 -14.12 8.04 8.56
C THR A 88 -14.02 6.63 9.15
N ARG A 89 -14.83 5.71 8.62
CA ARG A 89 -14.90 4.33 9.10
C ARG A 89 -13.88 3.44 8.40
N ILE A 90 -13.12 2.70 9.18
CA ILE A 90 -12.14 1.71 8.73
C ILE A 90 -12.88 0.39 8.48
N ARG A 91 -12.99 0.00 7.21
CA ARG A 91 -13.63 -1.24 6.74
C ARG A 91 -12.58 -2.33 6.58
N GLU A 92 -13.03 -3.55 6.29
CA GLU A 92 -12.13 -4.67 5.98
C GLU A 92 -11.35 -4.48 4.66
N THR A 93 -11.89 -3.70 3.74
CA THR A 93 -11.29 -3.34 2.46
C THR A 93 -10.39 -2.11 2.54
N THR A 94 -10.29 -1.48 3.72
CA THR A 94 -9.44 -0.30 3.90
C THR A 94 -7.97 -0.70 3.93
N VAL A 95 -7.14 0.05 3.20
CA VAL A 95 -5.68 0.09 3.40
C VAL A 95 -5.32 1.44 3.98
N LEU A 96 -4.66 1.45 5.13
CA LEU A 96 -4.16 2.68 5.73
C LEU A 96 -2.79 3.04 5.17
N VAL A 97 -2.61 4.33 4.89
CA VAL A 97 -1.30 4.96 4.68
C VAL A 97 -0.87 5.58 5.97
N LEU A 98 0.17 5.03 6.58
CA LEU A 98 0.71 5.46 7.86
C LEU A 98 2.00 6.24 7.66
N ALA A 99 2.15 7.32 8.40
CA ALA A 99 3.36 8.12 8.49
C ALA A 99 3.90 8.11 9.92
N GLY A 100 5.18 7.79 10.08
CA GLY A 100 5.84 7.76 11.37
C GLY A 100 7.32 7.38 11.28
N THR A 101 8.00 7.36 12.43
CA THR A 101 9.35 6.83 12.53
C THR A 101 9.35 5.29 12.47
N ARG A 102 10.53 4.69 12.28
CA ARG A 102 10.70 3.23 12.39
C ARG A 102 10.17 2.69 13.71
N ALA A 103 10.53 3.32 14.83
CA ALA A 103 10.10 2.87 16.16
C ALA A 103 8.57 2.91 16.32
N GLN A 104 7.91 3.93 15.76
CA GLN A 104 6.45 4.06 15.78
C GLN A 104 5.76 2.99 14.93
N LEU A 105 6.28 2.69 13.74
CA LEU A 105 5.77 1.61 12.88
C LEU A 105 5.97 0.23 13.52
N GLU A 106 7.13 -0.03 14.13
CA GLU A 106 7.37 -1.28 14.86
C GLU A 106 6.45 -1.41 16.08
N GLN A 107 6.14 -0.31 16.76
CA GLN A 107 5.15 -0.29 17.84
C GLN A 107 3.75 -0.63 17.33
N PHE A 108 3.39 -0.08 16.16
CA PHE A 108 2.14 -0.41 15.48
C PHE A 108 2.06 -1.90 15.12
N ASP A 109 3.11 -2.48 14.52
CA ASP A 109 3.16 -3.89 14.16
C ASP A 109 3.00 -4.80 15.40
N ARG A 110 3.73 -4.50 16.49
CA ARG A 110 3.57 -5.21 17.77
C ARG A 110 2.15 -5.11 18.33
N SER A 111 1.45 -4.01 18.09
CA SER A 111 0.07 -3.82 18.56
C SER A 111 -0.93 -4.72 17.81
N ILE A 112 -0.68 -4.99 16.52
CA ILE A 112 -1.49 -5.92 15.73
C ILE A 112 -1.27 -7.34 16.26
N ILE A 113 -0.01 -7.78 16.34
CA ILE A 113 0.35 -9.15 16.74
C ILE A 113 -0.28 -9.52 18.09
N ARG A 114 -0.13 -8.65 19.10
CA ARG A 114 -0.69 -8.86 20.44
C ARG A 114 -2.20 -9.06 20.47
N GLU A 115 -2.94 -8.42 19.57
CA GLU A 115 -4.40 -8.54 19.54
C GLU A 115 -4.85 -9.73 18.67
N THR A 116 -4.10 -10.04 17.61
CA THR A 116 -4.33 -11.22 16.76
C THR A 116 -4.09 -12.52 17.54
N ASP A 117 -3.04 -12.59 18.37
CA ASP A 117 -2.74 -13.75 19.22
C ASP A 117 -3.85 -14.02 20.24
N LYS A 118 -4.45 -12.96 20.81
CA LYS A 118 -5.60 -13.09 21.73
C LYS A 118 -6.88 -13.57 21.06
N SER A 119 -7.02 -13.29 19.76
CA SER A 119 -8.24 -13.58 19.01
C SER A 119 -8.25 -14.98 18.40
N GLY A 120 -7.13 -15.73 18.48
CA GLY A 120 -6.99 -17.07 17.89
C GLY A 120 -7.17 -17.10 16.37
N ALA A 121 -7.07 -15.95 15.70
CA ALA A 121 -7.49 -15.75 14.31
C ALA A 121 -6.36 -15.93 13.27
N VAL A 122 -5.28 -16.60 13.65
CA VAL A 122 -4.19 -16.95 12.73
C VAL A 122 -4.62 -18.22 12.00
N SER A 123 -4.86 -18.07 10.68
CA SER A 123 -5.14 -19.21 9.82
C SER A 123 -3.80 -19.82 9.43
N ASP A 124 -3.53 -21.04 9.89
CA ASP A 124 -2.27 -21.77 9.62
C ASP A 124 -2.22 -22.39 8.21
N GLY A 125 -3.23 -22.15 7.38
CA GLY A 125 -3.27 -22.66 6.02
C GLY A 125 -2.33 -21.92 5.06
N PRO A 126 -1.99 -22.53 3.92
CA PRO A 126 -1.14 -21.91 2.91
C PRO A 126 -1.83 -20.72 2.25
N VAL A 127 -1.03 -19.74 1.82
CA VAL A 127 -1.47 -18.71 0.87
C VAL A 127 -1.73 -19.35 -0.49
N VAL A 128 -2.91 -19.17 -1.05
CA VAL A 128 -3.26 -19.76 -2.35
C VAL A 128 -3.03 -18.74 -3.46
N VAL A 129 -2.17 -19.08 -4.42
CA VAL A 129 -1.84 -18.24 -5.59
C VAL A 129 -2.50 -18.84 -6.84
N LEU A 130 -3.43 -18.12 -7.46
CA LEU A 130 -4.15 -18.53 -8.66
C LEU A 130 -3.50 -17.92 -9.91
N GLY A 131 -2.78 -18.77 -10.66
CA GLY A 131 -2.04 -18.42 -11.87
C GLY A 131 -0.52 -18.39 -11.64
N GLY A 132 0.18 -19.39 -12.17
CA GLY A 132 1.62 -19.65 -12.02
C GLY A 132 2.51 -19.02 -13.10
N GLY A 133 2.04 -17.96 -13.78
CA GLY A 133 2.85 -17.18 -14.71
C GLY A 133 3.94 -16.36 -14.01
N ARG A 134 4.59 -15.43 -14.73
CA ARG A 134 5.70 -14.61 -14.21
C ARG A 134 5.39 -13.86 -12.91
N VAL A 135 4.17 -13.33 -12.77
CA VAL A 135 3.75 -12.63 -11.54
C VAL A 135 3.50 -13.62 -10.41
N GLY A 136 2.81 -14.73 -10.67
CA GLY A 136 2.56 -15.78 -9.67
C GLY A 136 3.85 -16.40 -9.13
N GLN A 137 4.84 -16.64 -10.00
CA GLN A 137 6.18 -17.07 -9.56
C GLN A 137 6.89 -16.03 -8.70
N ALA A 138 6.77 -14.74 -9.06
CA ALA A 138 7.35 -13.67 -8.26
C ALA A 138 6.69 -13.56 -6.87
N VAL A 139 5.39 -13.82 -6.79
CA VAL A 139 4.67 -13.95 -5.50
C VAL A 139 5.20 -15.15 -4.72
N ALA A 140 5.23 -16.34 -5.34
CA ALA A 140 5.73 -17.57 -4.73
C ALA A 140 7.13 -17.39 -4.14
N ASN A 141 8.09 -16.91 -4.94
CA ASN A 141 9.45 -16.63 -4.47
C ASN A 141 9.50 -15.62 -3.31
N ALA A 142 8.63 -14.61 -3.32
CA ALA A 142 8.59 -13.60 -2.25
C ALA A 142 7.95 -14.12 -0.96
N LEU A 143 7.01 -15.06 -1.04
CA LEU A 143 6.45 -15.76 0.11
C LEU A 143 7.46 -16.75 0.69
N ASP A 144 8.15 -17.49 -0.17
CA ASP A 144 9.20 -18.45 0.21
C ASP A 144 10.35 -17.78 0.99
N LEU A 145 10.85 -16.65 0.49
CA LEU A 145 11.87 -15.84 1.18
C LEU A 145 11.44 -15.32 2.56
N ARG A 146 10.13 -15.27 2.83
CA ARG A 146 9.56 -14.85 4.11
C ARG A 146 9.15 -16.02 5.00
N GLY A 147 9.36 -17.26 4.55
CA GLY A 147 8.94 -18.46 5.26
C GLY A 147 7.42 -18.60 5.40
N ILE A 148 6.65 -18.04 4.46
CA ILE A 148 5.18 -18.14 4.46
C ILE A 148 4.79 -19.33 3.56
N ASP A 149 4.06 -20.30 4.10
CA ASP A 149 3.57 -21.44 3.32
C ASP A 149 2.59 -20.99 2.22
N TYR A 150 2.68 -21.62 1.05
CA TYR A 150 1.89 -21.26 -0.12
C TYR A 150 1.66 -22.44 -1.06
N ARG A 151 0.61 -22.32 -1.88
CA ARG A 151 0.29 -23.25 -2.97
C ARG A 151 -0.05 -22.47 -4.23
N VAL A 152 0.51 -22.88 -5.37
CA VAL A 152 0.28 -22.22 -6.67
C VAL A 152 -0.57 -23.11 -7.56
N VAL A 153 -1.72 -22.60 -8.03
CA VAL A 153 -2.60 -23.29 -8.98
C VAL A 153 -2.31 -22.78 -10.39
N GLU A 154 -1.95 -23.68 -11.31
CA GLU A 154 -1.71 -23.35 -12.72
C GLU A 154 -2.26 -24.43 -13.65
N LYS A 155 -2.92 -24.00 -14.74
CA LYS A 155 -3.56 -24.89 -15.71
C LYS A 155 -2.59 -25.36 -16.79
N LYS A 156 -1.65 -24.53 -17.21
CA LYS A 156 -0.74 -24.84 -18.32
C LYS A 156 0.53 -25.51 -17.80
N PRO A 157 0.83 -26.75 -18.23
CA PRO A 157 2.11 -27.37 -17.92
C PRO A 157 3.24 -26.61 -18.64
N GLY A 158 4.40 -26.48 -17.99
CA GLY A 158 5.62 -25.96 -18.62
C GLY A 158 6.22 -24.66 -18.07
N ILE A 159 5.60 -23.99 -17.09
CA ILE A 159 6.17 -22.75 -16.52
C ILE A 159 6.84 -22.99 -15.14
N SER A 160 6.49 -24.04 -14.38
CA SER A 160 7.02 -24.25 -13.02
C SER A 160 6.88 -25.68 -12.47
N GLU A 161 7.65 -26.63 -13.00
CA GLU A 161 7.81 -27.96 -12.37
C GLU A 161 8.89 -27.96 -11.26
N LYS A 162 9.42 -26.79 -10.88
CA LYS A 162 10.58 -26.69 -9.98
C LYS A 162 10.26 -26.59 -8.48
N PHE A 163 8.98 -26.64 -8.07
CA PHE A 163 8.62 -26.49 -6.67
C PHE A 163 7.48 -27.44 -6.27
N ASP A 164 7.61 -28.08 -5.09
CA ASP A 164 6.62 -28.99 -4.49
C ASP A 164 5.28 -28.31 -4.14
N HIS A 165 5.20 -26.99 -4.32
CA HIS A 165 4.06 -26.14 -3.99
C HIS A 165 3.06 -25.95 -5.15
N PHE A 166 3.32 -26.52 -6.33
CA PHE A 166 2.44 -26.37 -7.49
C PHE A 166 1.34 -27.43 -7.55
N ILE A 167 0.14 -26.98 -7.93
CA ILE A 167 -1.03 -27.83 -8.17
C ILE A 167 -1.48 -27.58 -9.60
N HIS A 168 -1.41 -28.63 -10.40
CA HIS A 168 -1.79 -28.58 -11.80
C HIS A 168 -3.31 -28.69 -11.93
N GLY A 169 -3.96 -27.64 -12.42
CA GLY A 169 -5.40 -27.62 -12.58
C GLY A 169 -5.99 -26.25 -12.88
N SER A 170 -7.29 -26.23 -13.16
CA SER A 170 -8.03 -24.97 -13.36
C SER A 170 -8.38 -24.35 -12.01
N ALA A 171 -8.03 -23.08 -11.81
CA ALA A 171 -8.49 -22.31 -10.66
C ALA A 171 -10.02 -22.11 -10.61
N GLY A 172 -10.74 -22.41 -11.71
CA GLY A 172 -12.20 -22.44 -11.73
C GLY A 172 -12.80 -23.76 -11.25
N ASP A 173 -11.99 -24.79 -10.97
CA ASP A 173 -12.44 -26.08 -10.47
C ASP A 173 -12.35 -26.10 -8.93
N ARG A 174 -13.49 -26.38 -8.29
CA ARG A 174 -13.59 -26.43 -6.83
C ARG A 174 -12.65 -27.48 -6.23
N SER A 175 -12.53 -28.65 -6.86
CA SER A 175 -11.73 -29.76 -6.33
C SER A 175 -10.25 -29.38 -6.26
N ILE A 176 -9.76 -28.66 -7.27
CA ILE A 176 -8.39 -28.13 -7.33
C ILE A 176 -8.18 -27.05 -6.26
N LEU A 177 -9.14 -26.16 -6.03
CA LEU A 177 -9.03 -25.15 -4.97
C LEU A 177 -9.01 -25.77 -3.57
N ILE A 178 -9.83 -26.81 -3.33
CA ILE A 178 -9.81 -27.57 -2.07
C ILE A 178 -8.45 -28.25 -1.88
N GLN A 179 -7.91 -28.89 -2.92
CA GLN A 179 -6.57 -29.47 -2.90
C GLN A 179 -5.50 -28.41 -2.59
N ALA A 180 -5.68 -27.17 -3.04
CA ALA A 180 -4.79 -26.05 -2.73
C ALA A 180 -4.92 -25.50 -1.30
N GLY A 181 -5.88 -25.99 -0.51
CA GLY A 181 -6.10 -25.55 0.86
C GLY A 181 -6.92 -24.26 0.96
N ILE A 182 -7.77 -23.96 -0.04
CA ILE A 182 -8.59 -22.74 -0.02
C ILE A 182 -9.46 -22.62 1.24
N ASP A 183 -9.85 -23.72 1.88
CA ASP A 183 -10.75 -23.70 3.05
C ASP A 183 -10.09 -23.09 4.29
N HIS A 184 -8.77 -23.18 4.40
CA HIS A 184 -7.98 -22.66 5.53
C HIS A 184 -6.99 -21.57 5.12
N ALA A 185 -6.97 -21.17 3.85
CA ALA A 185 -6.09 -20.12 3.37
C ALA A 185 -6.37 -18.79 4.12
N PRO A 186 -5.33 -18.08 4.62
CA PRO A 186 -5.47 -16.72 5.15
C PRO A 186 -5.71 -15.71 4.02
N SER A 187 -5.09 -15.95 2.87
CA SER A 187 -5.13 -15.08 1.71
C SER A 187 -5.14 -15.87 0.41
N ILE A 188 -5.86 -15.34 -0.58
CA ILE A 188 -5.88 -15.80 -1.97
C ILE A 188 -5.32 -14.68 -2.84
N ILE A 189 -4.35 -15.00 -3.69
CA ILE A 189 -3.73 -14.06 -4.61
C ILE A 189 -4.06 -14.47 -6.04
N ILE A 190 -4.73 -13.60 -6.80
CA ILE A 190 -5.15 -13.86 -8.17
C ILE A 190 -4.20 -13.13 -9.13
N THR A 191 -3.42 -13.89 -9.89
CA THR A 191 -2.30 -13.38 -10.70
C THR A 191 -2.40 -13.71 -12.19
N THR A 192 -3.60 -14.03 -12.68
CA THR A 192 -3.76 -14.27 -14.12
C THR A 192 -3.58 -12.98 -14.92
N HIS A 193 -3.22 -13.14 -16.20
CA HIS A 193 -3.01 -12.03 -17.12
C HIS A 193 -4.32 -11.50 -17.72
N ASP A 194 -5.43 -12.22 -17.54
CA ASP A 194 -6.76 -11.85 -18.02
C ASP A 194 -7.60 -11.29 -16.88
N ASP A 195 -7.91 -9.99 -16.96
CA ASP A 195 -8.70 -9.31 -15.95
C ASP A 195 -10.13 -9.87 -15.84
N SER A 196 -10.70 -10.40 -16.93
CA SER A 196 -12.03 -11.02 -16.93
C SER A 196 -12.03 -12.31 -16.11
N LEU A 197 -10.98 -13.12 -16.27
CA LEU A 197 -10.76 -14.31 -15.46
C LEU A 197 -10.48 -13.92 -14.01
N ASN A 198 -9.71 -12.86 -13.75
CA ASN A 198 -9.47 -12.37 -12.39
C ASN A 198 -10.78 -11.96 -11.69
N ILE A 199 -11.68 -11.26 -12.39
CA ILE A 199 -13.00 -10.88 -11.88
C ILE A 199 -13.82 -12.14 -11.56
N TYR A 200 -13.90 -13.09 -12.48
CA TYR A 200 -14.59 -14.36 -12.26
C TYR A 200 -14.07 -15.11 -11.03
N LEU A 201 -12.75 -15.29 -10.94
CA LEU A 201 -12.11 -15.99 -9.82
C LEU A 201 -12.31 -15.25 -8.49
N THR A 202 -12.32 -13.91 -8.52
CA THR A 202 -12.59 -13.09 -7.32
C THR A 202 -14.00 -13.36 -6.79
N ILE A 203 -15.02 -13.31 -7.66
CA ILE A 203 -16.42 -13.60 -7.29
C ILE A 203 -16.53 -15.03 -6.76
N TYR A 204 -15.90 -15.98 -7.46
CA TYR A 204 -15.96 -17.38 -7.12
C TYR A 204 -15.33 -17.66 -5.75
N CYS A 205 -14.11 -17.18 -5.51
CA CYS A 205 -13.41 -17.33 -4.25
C CYS A 205 -14.15 -16.64 -3.10
N ARG A 206 -14.68 -15.42 -3.31
CA ARG A 206 -15.46 -14.71 -2.28
C ARG A 206 -16.72 -15.48 -1.89
N ARG A 207 -17.36 -16.16 -2.85
CA ARG A 207 -18.56 -16.99 -2.57
C ARG A 207 -18.21 -18.27 -1.81
N LEU A 208 -17.04 -18.86 -2.07
CA LEU A 208 -16.56 -20.04 -1.33
C LEU A 208 -16.08 -19.69 0.07
N ARG A 209 -15.37 -18.57 0.21
CA ARG A 209 -14.75 -18.07 1.44
C ARG A 209 -15.11 -16.60 1.65
N PRO A 210 -16.24 -16.29 2.31
CA PRO A 210 -16.65 -14.92 2.58
C PRO A 210 -15.65 -14.14 3.45
N ASP A 211 -14.84 -14.83 4.24
CA ASP A 211 -13.94 -14.30 5.27
C ASP A 211 -12.46 -14.19 4.85
N VAL A 212 -12.09 -14.74 3.68
CA VAL A 212 -10.70 -14.78 3.23
C VAL A 212 -10.26 -13.44 2.66
N GLN A 213 -8.99 -13.09 2.82
CA GLN A 213 -8.44 -11.95 2.09
C GLN A 213 -8.23 -12.33 0.63
N ILE A 214 -8.76 -11.53 -0.30
CA ILE A 214 -8.54 -11.71 -1.73
C ILE A 214 -7.73 -10.53 -2.25
N ILE A 215 -6.56 -10.81 -2.81
CA ILE A 215 -5.67 -9.84 -3.44
C ILE A 215 -5.62 -10.16 -4.93
N SER A 216 -5.89 -9.21 -5.81
CA SER A 216 -5.81 -9.41 -7.25
C SER A 216 -4.88 -8.41 -7.91
N ARG A 217 -4.41 -8.74 -9.11
CA ARG A 217 -3.88 -7.73 -10.05
C ARG A 217 -4.96 -7.25 -11.02
N ALA A 218 -4.80 -6.02 -11.48
CA ALA A 218 -5.47 -5.49 -12.65
C ALA A 218 -4.43 -5.13 -13.70
N SER A 219 -4.68 -5.52 -14.95
CA SER A 219 -3.87 -5.09 -16.09
C SER A 219 -4.29 -3.69 -16.53
N LEU A 220 -5.60 -3.42 -16.49
CA LEU A 220 -6.21 -2.16 -16.89
C LEU A 220 -6.85 -1.44 -15.71
N ASP A 221 -6.55 -0.15 -15.55
CA ASP A 221 -7.03 0.65 -14.41
C ASP A 221 -8.56 0.69 -14.31
N ARG A 222 -9.25 0.67 -15.46
CA ARG A 222 -10.73 0.62 -15.50
C ARG A 222 -11.34 -0.59 -14.78
N ASN A 223 -10.58 -1.67 -14.61
CA ASN A 223 -11.06 -2.92 -14.00
C ASN A 223 -10.86 -2.95 -12.48
N ILE A 224 -10.10 -2.00 -11.90
CA ILE A 224 -9.80 -1.96 -10.45
C ILE A 224 -11.09 -1.96 -9.63
N ASN A 225 -11.99 -1.01 -9.91
CA ASN A 225 -13.27 -0.88 -9.19
C ASN A 225 -14.18 -2.09 -9.41
N THR A 226 -14.10 -2.76 -10.56
CA THR A 226 -14.88 -3.98 -10.82
C THR A 226 -14.36 -5.16 -10.02
N LEU A 227 -13.04 -5.31 -9.88
CA LEU A 227 -12.43 -6.32 -9.03
C LEU A 227 -12.76 -6.10 -7.54
N HIS A 228 -12.75 -4.85 -7.06
CA HIS A 228 -13.20 -4.55 -5.71
C HIS A 228 -14.67 -4.89 -5.49
N ARG A 229 -15.57 -4.52 -6.42
CA ARG A 229 -16.99 -4.89 -6.36
C ARG A 229 -17.22 -6.40 -6.43
N ALA A 230 -16.35 -7.13 -7.13
CA ALA A 230 -16.36 -8.60 -7.17
C ALA A 230 -15.97 -9.24 -5.83
N GLY A 231 -15.39 -8.48 -4.90
CA GLY A 231 -15.02 -8.94 -3.57
C GLY A 231 -13.52 -9.03 -3.32
N ALA A 232 -12.66 -8.45 -4.17
CA ALA A 232 -11.25 -8.31 -3.87
C ALA A 232 -11.07 -7.29 -2.74
N ASN A 233 -10.34 -7.66 -1.69
CA ASN A 233 -9.97 -6.71 -0.64
C ASN A 233 -8.96 -5.71 -1.17
N LEU A 234 -8.04 -6.18 -2.02
CA LEU A 234 -6.93 -5.40 -2.55
C LEU A 234 -6.78 -5.67 -4.04
N VAL A 235 -6.56 -4.61 -4.81
CA VAL A 235 -6.28 -4.71 -6.24
C VAL A 235 -5.04 -3.89 -6.54
N MET A 236 -4.05 -4.49 -7.20
CA MET A 236 -2.85 -3.80 -7.64
C MET A 236 -2.90 -3.61 -9.15
N SER A 237 -2.90 -2.35 -9.61
CA SER A 237 -2.71 -2.07 -11.02
C SER A 237 -1.27 -2.28 -11.46
N PHE A 238 -1.09 -3.10 -12.50
CA PHE A 238 0.19 -3.23 -13.16
C PHE A 238 0.57 -1.94 -13.89
N SER A 239 -0.38 -1.31 -14.58
CA SER A 239 -0.14 -0.07 -15.33
C SER A 239 0.28 1.08 -14.40
N SER A 240 -0.41 1.26 -13.27
CA SER A 240 -0.05 2.30 -12.30
C SER A 240 1.31 2.05 -11.66
N LEU A 241 1.69 0.78 -11.40
CA LEU A 241 3.02 0.42 -10.90
C LEU A 241 4.12 0.81 -11.89
N LEU A 242 3.92 0.52 -13.19
CA LEU A 242 4.86 0.91 -14.26
C LEU A 242 5.04 2.42 -14.28
N THR A 243 3.94 3.16 -14.38
CA THR A 243 3.95 4.62 -14.48
C THR A 243 4.61 5.26 -13.27
N THR A 244 4.25 4.82 -12.07
CA THR A 244 4.82 5.33 -10.82
C THR A 244 6.33 5.10 -10.74
N THR A 245 6.80 3.91 -11.11
CA THR A 245 8.23 3.57 -11.09
C THR A 245 9.02 4.44 -12.07
N ILE A 246 8.51 4.63 -13.28
CA ILE A 246 9.18 5.44 -14.31
C ILE A 246 9.15 6.93 -13.93
N MET A 247 8.02 7.44 -13.42
CA MET A 247 7.92 8.83 -13.00
C MET A 247 8.87 9.16 -11.85
N ASN A 248 9.01 8.27 -10.87
CA ASN A 248 9.96 8.43 -9.77
C ASN A 248 11.42 8.44 -10.27
N LEU A 249 11.73 7.72 -11.35
CA LEU A 249 13.06 7.79 -11.98
C LEU A 249 13.32 9.17 -12.63
N ILE A 250 12.29 9.77 -13.23
CA ILE A 250 12.42 11.07 -13.91
C ILE A 250 12.49 12.22 -12.89
N HIS A 251 11.81 12.11 -11.74
CA HIS A 251 11.73 13.18 -10.72
C HIS A 251 12.10 12.71 -9.30
N PRO A 252 13.36 12.28 -9.05
CA PRO A 252 13.74 11.51 -7.86
C PRO A 252 13.69 12.23 -6.51
N GLN A 253 13.60 13.56 -6.47
CA GLN A 253 13.74 14.34 -5.22
C GLN A 253 12.54 15.20 -4.83
N LYS A 254 11.54 15.37 -5.71
CA LYS A 254 10.40 16.26 -5.45
C LYS A 254 9.14 15.52 -5.03
N VAL A 255 8.90 14.34 -5.59
CA VAL A 255 7.64 13.61 -5.40
C VAL A 255 7.93 12.12 -5.26
N LEU A 256 7.56 11.53 -4.13
CA LEU A 256 7.37 10.10 -4.01
C LEU A 256 5.91 9.78 -4.33
N MET A 257 5.67 9.20 -5.51
CA MET A 257 4.38 8.60 -5.82
C MET A 257 4.31 7.22 -5.17
N LEU A 258 3.38 7.07 -4.22
CA LEU A 258 3.26 5.87 -3.39
C LEU A 258 2.42 4.79 -4.06
N SER A 259 1.30 5.19 -4.65
CA SER A 259 0.39 4.41 -5.50
C SER A 259 -0.91 5.21 -5.74
N GLU A 260 -1.64 4.89 -6.82
CA GLU A 260 -3.03 5.32 -7.11
C GLU A 260 -3.40 6.75 -6.69
N GLY A 261 -2.61 7.73 -7.15
CA GLY A 261 -2.94 9.15 -7.04
C GLY A 261 -2.48 9.85 -5.77
N LEU A 262 -1.65 9.23 -4.92
CA LEU A 262 -1.07 9.86 -3.73
C LEU A 262 0.39 10.27 -3.92
N ASN A 263 0.66 11.55 -3.69
CA ASN A 263 1.98 12.17 -3.81
C ASN A 263 2.45 12.62 -2.42
N VAL A 264 3.67 12.22 -2.06
CA VAL A 264 4.40 12.82 -0.93
C VAL A 264 5.50 13.68 -1.51
N PHE A 265 5.54 14.96 -1.12
CA PHE A 265 6.46 15.91 -1.70
C PHE A 265 7.02 16.86 -0.65
N ARG A 266 8.22 17.38 -0.93
CA ARG A 266 8.90 18.37 -0.10
C ARG A 266 8.79 19.74 -0.73
N MET A 267 8.53 20.74 0.09
CA MET A 267 8.51 22.13 -0.33
C MET A 267 9.13 23.03 0.72
N GLU A 268 9.92 24.00 0.26
CA GLU A 268 10.31 25.13 1.09
C GLU A 268 9.07 25.93 1.51
N LEU A 269 9.12 26.49 2.72
CA LEU A 269 8.01 27.29 3.24
C LEU A 269 7.79 28.52 2.36
N SER A 270 6.59 28.63 1.80
CA SER A 270 6.16 29.84 1.10
C SER A 270 6.18 31.05 2.05
N PRO A 271 6.59 32.25 1.60
CA PRO A 271 6.53 33.48 2.40
C PRO A 271 5.12 33.76 2.94
N ARG A 272 4.08 33.25 2.27
CA ARG A 272 2.67 33.35 2.70
C ARG A 272 2.32 32.52 3.93
N LEU A 273 3.20 31.61 4.37
CA LEU A 273 3.02 30.74 5.52
C LEU A 273 3.96 31.10 6.68
N GLU A 274 4.88 32.04 6.46
CA GLU A 274 5.86 32.46 7.45
C GLU A 274 5.17 33.08 8.69
N ASN A 275 5.67 32.73 9.87
CA ASN A 275 5.20 33.17 11.18
C ASN A 275 3.72 32.84 11.48
N GLN A 276 3.13 31.89 10.76
CA GLN A 276 1.78 31.40 11.04
C GLN A 276 1.79 30.10 11.83
N VAL A 277 0.78 29.91 12.66
CA VAL A 277 0.54 28.66 13.36
C VAL A 277 -0.10 27.66 12.41
N LEU A 278 0.44 26.44 12.34
CA LEU A 278 0.05 25.41 11.37
C LEU A 278 -1.48 25.16 11.33
N ARG A 279 -2.15 25.10 12.49
CA ARG A 279 -3.61 24.90 12.56
C ARG A 279 -4.43 26.03 11.95
N ASP A 280 -3.94 27.28 12.05
CA ASP A 280 -4.68 28.48 11.63
C ASP A 280 -4.62 28.66 10.10
N VAL A 281 -3.54 28.15 9.48
CA VAL A 281 -3.41 28.13 8.02
C VAL A 281 -4.51 27.31 7.37
N LYS A 282 -4.93 26.20 8.01
CA LYS A 282 -5.91 25.22 7.48
C LYS A 282 -5.54 24.68 6.10
N ILE A 283 -4.27 24.33 5.88
CA ILE A 283 -3.73 23.81 4.60
C ILE A 283 -4.65 22.73 4.03
N ARG A 284 -4.97 21.72 4.84
CA ARG A 284 -5.84 20.61 4.44
C ARG A 284 -7.21 21.04 3.92
N GLY A 285 -7.86 22.00 4.58
CA GLY A 285 -9.16 22.51 4.11
C GLY A 285 -9.05 23.40 2.86
N LYS A 286 -7.89 24.02 2.65
CA LYS A 286 -7.64 24.97 1.55
C LYS A 286 -7.11 24.33 0.28
N THR A 287 -6.39 23.21 0.38
CA THR A 287 -5.69 22.57 -0.75
C THR A 287 -5.97 21.08 -0.84
N GLY A 288 -6.42 20.45 0.24
CA GLY A 288 -6.47 19.00 0.34
C GLY A 288 -5.14 18.35 0.74
N CYS A 289 -4.05 19.11 0.93
CA CYS A 289 -2.78 18.54 1.40
C CYS A 289 -2.75 18.42 2.93
N SER A 290 -2.17 17.35 3.45
CA SER A 290 -1.85 17.21 4.87
C SER A 290 -0.35 17.39 5.09
N VAL A 291 0.03 18.12 6.14
CA VAL A 291 1.43 18.24 6.57
C VAL A 291 1.75 17.03 7.44
N VAL A 292 2.77 16.27 7.05
CA VAL A 292 3.17 15.04 7.76
C VAL A 292 4.48 15.20 8.52
N ALA A 293 5.32 16.14 8.08
CA ALA A 293 6.49 16.57 8.82
C ALA A 293 6.84 18.02 8.50
N VAL A 294 7.51 18.68 9.45
CA VAL A 294 8.12 20.00 9.29
C VAL A 294 9.60 19.84 9.59
N LYS A 295 10.47 20.20 8.65
CA LYS A 295 11.90 20.23 8.86
C LYS A 295 12.31 21.63 9.31
N LYS A 296 12.89 21.74 10.51
CA LYS A 296 13.45 22.99 11.07
C LYS A 296 14.97 22.84 11.15
N GLY A 297 15.70 23.42 10.19
CA GLY A 297 17.14 23.19 10.08
C GLY A 297 17.47 21.72 9.77
N GLU A 298 18.19 21.05 10.66
CA GLU A 298 18.50 19.60 10.53
C GLU A 298 17.42 18.70 11.14
N ASP A 299 16.55 19.24 12.00
CA ASP A 299 15.57 18.46 12.75
C ASP A 299 14.29 18.23 11.94
N LEU A 300 13.93 16.97 11.70
CA LEU A 300 12.67 16.58 11.07
C LEU A 300 11.61 16.27 12.12
N ILE A 301 10.67 17.18 12.31
CA ILE A 301 9.54 17.02 13.23
C ILE A 301 8.42 16.27 12.51
N ILE A 302 8.34 14.96 12.74
CA ILE A 302 7.29 14.09 12.21
C ILE A 302 6.02 14.23 13.04
N ASN A 303 4.86 14.26 12.38
CA ASN A 303 3.55 14.45 13.02
C ASN A 303 3.54 15.71 13.89
N PRO A 304 3.81 16.90 13.29
CA PRO A 304 4.00 18.14 14.04
C PRO A 304 2.78 18.48 14.91
N ASP A 305 3.03 19.15 16.01
CA ASP A 305 1.96 19.73 16.82
C ASP A 305 1.21 20.77 15.98
N PRO A 306 -0.13 20.74 15.91
CA PRO A 306 -0.90 21.77 15.22
C PRO A 306 -0.63 23.21 15.70
N ALA A 307 -0.09 23.39 16.91
CA ALA A 307 0.30 24.67 17.48
C ALA A 307 1.71 25.13 17.07
N ILE A 308 2.45 24.37 16.26
CA ILE A 308 3.78 24.77 15.78
C ILE A 308 3.70 26.05 14.94
N VAL A 309 4.66 26.94 15.15
CA VAL A 309 4.86 28.15 14.33
C VAL A 309 5.80 27.82 13.18
N LEU A 310 5.38 28.15 11.97
CA LEU A 310 6.15 27.96 10.74
C LEU A 310 7.13 29.12 10.58
N GLU A 311 8.43 28.83 10.52
CA GLU A 311 9.51 29.81 10.47
C GLU A 311 10.14 29.89 9.08
N LYS A 312 10.83 31.00 8.82
CA LYS A 312 11.58 31.17 7.57
C LYS A 312 12.62 30.06 7.43
N LYS A 313 12.69 29.46 6.23
CA LYS A 313 13.54 28.30 5.88
C LYS A 313 13.06 26.95 6.41
N ASP A 314 11.90 26.87 7.05
CA ASP A 314 11.30 25.56 7.31
C ASP A 314 10.99 24.86 5.97
N GLU A 315 11.09 23.53 5.94
CA GLU A 315 10.57 22.72 4.83
C GLU A 315 9.35 21.94 5.30
N LEU A 316 8.33 21.88 4.46
CA LEU A 316 7.14 21.07 4.68
C LEU A 316 7.26 19.77 3.90
N VAL A 317 7.02 18.65 4.58
CA VAL A 317 6.70 17.37 3.92
C VAL A 317 5.18 17.25 3.89
N LEU A 318 4.64 17.27 2.67
CA LEU A 318 3.21 17.28 2.40
C LEU A 318 2.80 15.99 1.73
N ILE A 319 1.54 15.61 1.95
CA ILE A 319 0.90 14.51 1.26
C ILE A 319 -0.45 14.93 0.72
N GLY A 320 -0.76 14.55 -0.52
CA GLY A 320 -2.03 14.86 -1.16
C GLY A 320 -2.15 14.21 -2.52
N THR A 321 -3.31 14.39 -3.15
CA THR A 321 -3.49 13.98 -4.56
C THR A 321 -2.69 14.87 -5.50
N ALA A 322 -2.44 14.44 -6.73
CA ALA A 322 -1.81 15.28 -7.76
C ALA A 322 -2.56 16.63 -7.96
N SER A 323 -3.90 16.62 -7.86
CA SER A 323 -4.71 17.85 -7.89
C SER A 323 -4.51 18.72 -6.66
N ALA A 324 -4.41 18.13 -5.46
CA ALA A 324 -4.16 18.84 -4.22
C ALA A 324 -2.76 19.47 -4.19
N GLU A 325 -1.76 18.75 -4.68
CA GLU A 325 -0.39 19.24 -4.85
C GLU A 325 -0.35 20.46 -5.78
N LYS A 326 -0.97 20.37 -6.96
CA LYS A 326 -1.05 21.50 -7.89
C LYS A 326 -1.71 22.72 -7.25
N LEU A 327 -2.84 22.51 -6.58
CA LEU A 327 -3.55 23.58 -5.87
C LEU A 327 -2.72 24.18 -4.72
N PHE A 328 -1.92 23.36 -4.05
CA PHE A 328 -1.00 23.82 -3.02
C PHE A 328 0.08 24.72 -3.61
N MET A 329 0.73 24.30 -4.70
CA MET A 329 1.74 25.10 -5.40
C MET A 329 1.20 26.43 -5.92
N GLU A 330 -0.03 26.44 -6.47
CA GLU A 330 -0.68 27.68 -6.93
C GLU A 330 -0.98 28.67 -5.78
N LYS A 331 -1.37 28.14 -4.62
CA LYS A 331 -1.77 28.96 -3.46
C LYS A 331 -0.59 29.42 -2.62
N TYR A 332 0.43 28.58 -2.52
CA TYR A 332 1.62 28.76 -1.69
C TYR A 332 2.89 28.53 -2.54
N PRO A 333 3.17 29.40 -3.53
CA PRO A 333 4.38 29.29 -4.32
C PRO A 333 5.61 29.42 -3.41
N ALA A 334 6.65 28.64 -3.71
CA ALA A 334 7.96 28.78 -3.07
C ALA A 334 8.50 30.21 -3.31
N ALA A 335 9.36 30.68 -2.43
CA ALA A 335 10.07 31.93 -2.68
C ALA A 335 10.91 31.74 -3.96
N THR A 336 10.60 32.46 -5.02
CA THR A 336 11.49 32.56 -6.18
C THR A 336 12.79 33.19 -5.70
N GLU A 337 13.94 32.56 -5.97
CA GLU A 337 15.22 33.27 -5.91
C GLU A 337 15.08 34.55 -6.76
N PRO A 338 15.41 35.73 -6.23
CA PRO A 338 15.43 36.94 -7.04
C PRO A 338 16.49 36.77 -8.14
N GLU A 339 16.11 37.08 -9.39
CA GLU A 339 16.99 37.12 -10.56
C GLU A 339 18.26 37.97 -10.34
#